data_AF-K7ENL1-F1
#
_entry.id   AF-K7ENL1-F1
#
_cell.length_a   1.000
_cell.length_b   1.000
_cell.length_c   1.000
_cell.angle_alpha   90.00
_cell.angle_beta   90.00
_cell.angle_gamma   90.00
#
_symmetry.space_group_name_H-M   'P 1'
#
loop_
_entity.id
_entity.type
_entity.pdbx_description
1 polymer ?
#
loop_
_entity_poly.entity_id
_entity_poly.type
_entity_poly.pdbx_seq_one_letter_code
_entity_poly.pdbx_strand_id
1 'polypeptide(L)'
;MRELKRTLDAKAYPLEVTKLIYCSRTVPEIEKVIEELRKLLNFYEKQEGEKLPFLGLALSSRKNLCIHPEVTPLRFGKDVDGKCHSLTASYVRAQYQHDTSLPHCRFYE
;
A
#
# COMPACT_ATOMS: atom_id res chain seq x y z
N MET A 1 7.91 6.10 24.58
CA MET A 1 9.22 5.60 24.11
C MET A 1 9.47 4.11 24.37
N ARG A 2 9.00 3.51 25.48
CA ARG A 2 9.17 2.06 25.74
C ARG A 2 8.39 1.16 24.77
N GLU A 3 7.19 1.58 24.35
CA GLU A 3 6.34 0.81 23.44
C GLU A 3 6.92 0.71 22.03
N LEU A 4 7.58 1.78 21.54
CA LEU A 4 8.21 1.80 20.22
C LEU A 4 9.40 0.82 20.13
N LYS A 5 10.15 0.67 21.22
CA LYS A 5 11.27 -0.28 21.30
C LYS A 5 10.79 -1.73 21.34
N ARG A 6 9.70 -2.01 22.06
CA ARG A 6 9.07 -3.34 22.08
C ARG A 6 8.47 -3.77 20.73
N THR A 7 7.94 -2.83 19.96
CA THR A 7 7.40 -3.12 18.61
C THR A 7 8.49 -3.33 17.57
N LEU A 8 9.66 -2.71 17.74
CA LEU A 8 10.81 -2.88 16.84
C LEU A 8 11.63 -4.14 17.13
N ASP A 9 11.61 -4.64 18.37
CA ASP A 9 12.22 -5.92 18.73
C ASP A 9 11.31 -7.10 18.37
N ALA A 10 10.93 -7.23 17.09
CA ALA A 10 10.16 -8.35 16.56
C ALA A 10 10.81 -9.73 16.87
N LYS A 11 12.13 -9.76 17.08
CA LYS A 11 12.87 -10.95 17.55
C LYS A 11 12.63 -11.29 19.02
N ALA A 12 12.33 -10.31 19.88
CA ALA A 12 12.22 -10.53 21.33
C ALA A 12 10.82 -11.00 21.76
N TYR A 13 9.76 -10.51 21.13
CA TYR A 13 8.37 -10.85 21.47
C TYR A 13 7.50 -11.12 20.23
N PRO A 14 7.87 -12.10 19.38
CA PRO A 14 7.17 -12.37 18.11
C PRO A 14 5.71 -12.81 18.28
N LEU A 15 5.35 -13.34 19.45
CA LEU A 15 3.99 -13.82 19.74
C LEU A 15 3.07 -12.72 20.30
N GLU A 16 3.62 -11.66 20.90
CA GLU A 16 2.83 -10.57 21.48
C GLU A 16 2.56 -9.47 20.47
N VAL A 17 3.53 -9.17 19.60
CA VAL A 17 3.45 -8.09 18.62
C VAL A 17 3.69 -8.66 17.22
N THR A 18 2.60 -8.83 16.47
CA THR A 18 2.64 -9.42 15.13
C THR A 18 2.66 -8.37 14.01
N LYS A 19 2.00 -7.22 14.21
CA LYS A 19 1.92 -6.15 13.21
C LYS A 19 1.93 -4.77 13.83
N LEU A 20 2.79 -3.90 13.32
CA LEU A 20 2.77 -2.47 13.63
C LEU A 20 1.84 -1.75 12.64
N ILE A 21 0.83 -1.04 13.15
CA ILE A 21 0.00 -0.13 12.35
C ILE A 21 0.38 1.30 12.75
N TYR A 22 0.96 2.04 11.80
CA TYR A 22 1.34 3.43 12.01
C TYR A 22 0.41 4.34 11.21
N CYS A 23 -0.21 5.31 11.89
CA CYS A 23 -1.17 6.23 11.29
C CYS A 23 -0.61 7.65 11.22
N SER A 24 -0.52 8.19 10.01
CA SER A 24 -0.13 9.58 9.73
C SER A 24 -1.33 10.36 9.17
N ARG A 25 -1.28 11.70 9.24
CA ARG A 25 -2.38 12.56 8.75
C ARG A 25 -2.28 12.85 7.25
N THR A 26 -1.07 12.98 6.72
CA THR A 26 -0.85 13.42 5.33
C THR A 26 0.03 12.44 4.55
N VAL A 27 -0.11 12.42 3.23
CA VAL A 27 0.70 11.55 2.34
C VAL A 27 2.21 11.83 2.49
N PRO A 28 2.68 13.10 2.54
CA PRO A 28 4.11 13.37 2.75
C PRO A 28 4.64 12.87 4.11
N GLU A 29 3.80 12.78 5.14
CA GLU A 29 4.20 12.15 6.41
C GLU A 29 4.37 10.64 6.25
N ILE A 30 3.49 9.97 5.49
CA ILE A 30 3.61 8.54 5.19
C ILE A 30 4.92 8.27 4.45
N GLU A 31 5.23 9.05 3.43
CA GLU A 31 6.48 8.92 2.65
C GLU A 31 7.72 9.07 3.54
N LYS A 32 7.74 10.08 4.42
CA LYS A 32 8.84 10.28 5.38
C LYS A 32 9.03 9.07 6.29
N VAL A 33 7.95 8.52 6.85
CA VAL A 33 8.01 7.37 7.75
C VAL A 33 8.58 6.14 7.05
N ILE A 34 8.19 5.92 5.79
CA ILE A 34 8.69 4.79 4.99
C ILE A 34 10.18 4.94 4.66
N GLU A 35 10.64 6.16 4.36
CA GLU A 35 12.06 6.42 4.14
C GLU A 35 12.90 6.24 5.42
N GLU A 36 12.40 6.66 6.58
CA GLU A 36 13.08 6.40 7.86
C GLU A 36 13.10 4.89 8.19
N LEU A 37 12.01 4.18 7.92
CA LEU A 37 11.96 2.71 8.06
C LEU A 37 12.99 2.03 7.15
N ARG A 38 13.14 2.50 5.90
CA ARG A 38 14.16 2.00 4.98
C ARG A 38 15.58 2.24 5.50
N LYS A 39 15.87 3.43 6.02
CA LYS A 39 17.17 3.73 6.64
C LYS A 39 17.46 2.80 7.81
N LEU A 40 16.45 2.51 8.64
CA LEU A 40 16.57 1.60 9.76
C LEU A 40 16.85 0.16 9.31
N LEU A 41 16.11 -0.35 8.32
CA LEU A 41 16.35 -1.69 7.76
C LEU A 41 17.75 -1.81 7.15
N ASN A 42 18.22 -0.79 6.43
CA ASN A 42 19.57 -0.75 5.89
C ASN A 42 20.64 -0.74 7.00
N PHE A 43 20.36 -0.10 8.14
CA PHE A 43 21.26 -0.13 9.29
C PHE A 43 21.34 -1.54 9.89
N TYR A 44 20.20 -2.22 10.06
CA TYR A 44 20.18 -3.62 10.52
C TYR A 44 20.92 -4.56 9.57
N GLU A 45 20.71 -4.43 8.26
CA GLU A 45 21.40 -5.24 7.24
C GLU A 45 22.92 -5.08 7.32
N LYS A 46 23.41 -3.86 7.59
CA LYS A 46 24.85 -3.59 7.76
C LYS A 46 25.42 -4.14 9.07
N GLN A 47 24.65 -4.17 10.15
CA GLN A 47 25.11 -4.63 11.45
C GLN A 47 25.11 -6.16 11.56
N GLU A 48 24.05 -6.81 11.10
CA GLU A 48 23.88 -8.26 11.22
C GLU A 48 24.48 -9.01 10.02
N GLY A 49 24.75 -8.31 8.90
CA GLY A 49 25.26 -8.91 7.66
C GLY A 49 24.21 -9.67 6.84
N GLU A 50 22.95 -9.67 7.29
CA GLU A 50 21.83 -10.37 6.66
C GLU A 50 20.60 -9.48 6.51
N LYS A 51 19.80 -9.76 5.48
CA LYS A 51 18.52 -9.08 5.26
C LYS A 51 17.44 -9.65 6.19
N LEU A 52 16.82 -8.77 6.96
CA LEU A 52 15.66 -9.14 7.77
C LEU A 52 14.47 -9.48 6.85
N PRO A 53 13.71 -10.56 7.12
CA PRO A 53 12.47 -10.89 6.41
C PRO A 53 11.34 -9.96 6.86
N PHE A 54 11.48 -8.67 6.57
CA PHE A 54 10.58 -7.61 7.01
C PHE A 54 9.91 -6.93 5.79
N LEU A 55 8.58 -6.82 5.82
CA LEU A 55 7.80 -6.13 4.79
C LEU A 55 7.22 -4.83 5.35
N GLY A 56 7.69 -3.69 4.82
CA GLY A 56 7.08 -2.38 5.05
C GLY A 56 6.06 -2.07 3.94
N LEU A 57 4.86 -1.66 4.32
CA LEU A 57 3.80 -1.29 3.36
C LEU A 57 3.26 0.11 3.68
N ALA A 58 3.18 0.94 2.64
CA ALA A 58 2.52 2.24 2.67
C ALA A 58 1.15 2.13 1.99
N LEU A 59 0.09 2.63 2.62
CA LEU A 59 -1.25 2.65 2.04
C LEU A 59 -1.75 4.09 1.91
N SER A 60 -2.38 4.37 0.79
CA SER A 60 -3.00 5.66 0.48
C SER A 60 -4.25 5.47 -0.38
N SER A 61 -4.89 6.56 -0.78
CA SER A 61 -6.07 6.52 -1.65
C SER A 61 -5.75 6.04 -3.05
N ARG A 62 -6.78 5.62 -3.80
CA ARG A 62 -6.64 5.20 -5.21
C ARG A 62 -5.98 6.26 -6.09
N LYS A 63 -6.21 7.54 -5.80
CA LYS A 63 -5.59 8.66 -6.53
C LYS A 63 -4.06 8.57 -6.56
N ASN A 64 -3.44 8.05 -5.51
CA ASN A 64 -1.98 7.98 -5.39
C ASN A 64 -1.39 6.63 -5.85
N LEU A 65 -2.23 5.62 -6.07
CA LEU A 65 -1.81 4.24 -6.39
C LEU A 65 -2.40 3.73 -7.71
N CYS A 66 -3.20 4.53 -8.42
CA CYS A 66 -3.83 4.13 -9.68
C CYS A 66 -2.85 4.25 -10.86
N ILE A 67 -2.81 3.20 -11.67
CA ILE A 67 -1.95 3.09 -12.87
C ILE A 67 -2.75 3.07 -14.19
N HIS A 68 -4.09 3.13 -14.12
CA HIS A 68 -4.91 3.10 -15.32
C HIS A 68 -4.85 4.46 -16.04
N PRO A 69 -4.39 4.55 -17.31
CA PRO A 69 -4.03 5.80 -17.96
C PRO A 69 -5.20 6.78 -18.11
N GLU A 70 -6.44 6.28 -18.24
CA GLU A 70 -7.63 7.16 -18.28
C GLU A 70 -8.09 7.64 -16.91
N VAL A 71 -7.72 6.95 -15.82
CA VAL A 71 -8.19 7.25 -14.46
C VAL A 71 -7.18 8.11 -13.71
N THR A 72 -5.89 7.82 -13.85
CA THR A 72 -4.79 8.56 -13.23
C THR A 72 -4.81 10.09 -13.45
N PRO A 73 -5.16 10.66 -14.63
CA PRO A 73 -5.18 12.10 -14.84
C PRO A 73 -6.37 12.81 -14.17
N LEU A 74 -7.34 12.09 -13.59
CA LEU A 74 -8.48 12.69 -12.91
C LEU A 74 -8.05 13.46 -11.66
N ARG A 75 -8.51 14.71 -11.53
CA ARG A 75 -8.03 15.63 -10.49
C ARG A 75 -8.59 15.34 -9.10
N PHE A 76 -9.87 14.94 -9.01
CA PHE A 76 -10.54 14.74 -7.73
C PHE A 76 -10.60 13.26 -7.35
N GLY A 77 -10.40 12.96 -6.08
CA GLY A 77 -10.43 11.58 -5.58
C GLY A 77 -11.75 10.87 -5.87
N LYS A 78 -12.87 11.57 -5.69
CA LYS A 78 -14.20 11.06 -6.02
C LYS A 78 -14.37 10.63 -7.47
N ASP A 79 -13.71 11.33 -8.41
CA ASP A 79 -13.81 11.00 -9.84
C ASP A 79 -12.96 9.76 -10.16
N VAL A 80 -11.77 9.67 -9.56
CA VAL A 80 -10.92 8.47 -9.60
C VAL A 80 -11.67 7.26 -9.05
N ASP A 81 -12.29 7.41 -7.89
CA ASP A 81 -13.03 6.31 -7.24
C ASP A 81 -14.22 5.87 -8.08
N GLY A 82 -14.99 6.81 -8.64
CA GLY A 82 -16.12 6.52 -9.51
C GLY A 82 -15.72 5.83 -10.81
N LYS A 83 -14.70 6.35 -11.52
CA LYS A 83 -14.21 5.74 -12.76
C LYS A 83 -13.57 4.37 -12.50
N CYS A 84 -12.81 4.21 -11.41
CA CYS A 84 -12.30 2.90 -10.99
C CYS A 84 -13.44 1.91 -10.74
N HIS A 85 -14.49 2.33 -10.02
CA HIS A 85 -15.67 1.49 -9.79
C HIS A 85 -16.36 1.10 -11.09
N SER A 86 -16.51 2.02 -12.04
CA SER A 86 -17.13 1.74 -13.35
C SER A 86 -16.39 0.70 -14.20
N LEU A 87 -15.10 0.44 -13.89
CA LEU A 87 -14.27 -0.54 -14.60
C LEU A 87 -14.06 -1.85 -13.83
N THR A 88 -14.36 -1.88 -12.52
CA THR A 88 -13.98 -2.98 -11.61
C THR A 88 -15.14 -3.55 -10.79
N ALA A 89 -16.32 -2.93 -10.85
CA ALA A 89 -17.49 -3.41 -10.14
C ALA A 89 -17.83 -4.85 -10.54
N SER A 90 -18.29 -5.66 -9.58
CA SER A 90 -18.52 -7.10 -9.77
C SER A 90 -19.44 -7.42 -10.96
N TYR A 91 -20.46 -6.59 -11.21
CA TYR A 91 -21.37 -6.76 -12.35
C TYR A 91 -20.72 -6.42 -13.70
N VAL A 92 -19.82 -5.43 -13.75
CA VAL A 92 -19.06 -5.08 -14.97
C VAL A 92 -18.14 -6.23 -15.36
N ARG A 93 -17.46 -6.82 -14.37
CA ARG A 93 -16.54 -7.95 -14.57
C ARG A 93 -17.28 -9.21 -15.02
N ALA A 94 -18.42 -9.51 -14.42
CA ALA A 94 -19.26 -10.63 -14.84
C ALA A 94 -19.75 -10.46 -16.28
N GLN A 95 -20.14 -9.25 -16.69
CA GLN A 95 -20.52 -8.96 -18.08
C GLN A 95 -19.32 -9.11 -19.03
N TYR A 96 -18.14 -8.62 -18.64
CA TYR A 96 -16.92 -8.74 -19.44
C TYR A 96 -16.54 -10.19 -19.75
N GLN A 97 -16.81 -11.13 -18.84
CA GLN A 97 -16.60 -12.57 -19.08
C GLN A 97 -17.46 -13.13 -20.24
N HIS A 98 -18.60 -12.51 -20.50
CA HIS A 98 -19.50 -12.89 -21.59
C HIS A 98 -19.28 -12.05 -22.85
N ASP A 99 -18.88 -10.78 -22.70
CA ASP A 99 -18.62 -9.85 -23.79
C ASP A 99 -17.31 -9.08 -23.56
N THR A 100 -16.25 -9.52 -24.25
CA THR A 100 -14.90 -8.97 -24.13
C THR A 100 -14.73 -7.59 -24.80
N SER A 101 -15.77 -7.06 -25.44
CA SER A 101 -15.78 -5.70 -25.99
C SER A 101 -16.09 -4.62 -24.94
N LEU A 102 -16.61 -5.02 -23.77
CA LEU A 102 -16.97 -4.11 -22.70
C LEU A 102 -15.74 -3.50 -22.01
N PRO A 103 -15.84 -2.26 -21.51
CA PRO A 103 -14.75 -1.61 -20.79
C PRO A 103 -14.49 -2.31 -19.45
N HIS A 104 -13.22 -2.59 -19.16
CA HIS A 104 -12.76 -3.19 -17.92
C HIS A 104 -11.38 -2.64 -17.54
N CYS A 105 -10.96 -2.82 -16.28
CA CYS A 105 -9.62 -2.46 -15.85
C CYS A 105 -8.68 -3.66 -15.98
N ARG A 106 -7.81 -3.66 -17.01
CA ARG A 106 -6.81 -4.72 -17.22
C ARG A 106 -5.89 -4.99 -16.02
N PHE A 107 -5.64 -3.99 -15.18
CA PHE A 107 -4.75 -4.13 -14.02
C PHE A 107 -5.43 -4.78 -12.80
N TYR A 108 -6.75 -4.94 -12.83
CA TYR A 108 -7.53 -5.54 -11.75
C TYR A 108 -8.00 -6.97 -12.06
N GLU A 109 -8.13 -7.33 -13.34
CA GLU A 109 -8.47 -8.70 -13.76
C GLU A 109 -7.38 -9.73 -13.46
#